data_AF-A0A2A4RLN4-F1
#
_entry.id   AF-A0A2A4RLN4-F1
#
_cell.length_a   1.000
_cell.length_b   1.000
_cell.length_c   1.000
_cell.angle_alpha   90.00
_cell.angle_beta   90.00
_cell.angle_gamma   90.00
#
_symmetry.space_group_name_H-M   'P 1'
#
loop_
_entity.id
_entity.type
_entity.pdbx_description
1 polymer ?
#
loop_
_entity_poly.entity_id
_entity_poly.type
_entity_poly.pdbx_seq_one_letter_code
_entity_poly.pdbx_strand_id
1 'polypeptide(L)'
;MCIHMLINWFHDPEKYQWMCIEGNKELGNIKSLDDVICFTASGEYELYQVKFTIDSGRDDLRLDFDWLLKKKPKGTSLIEKWSADLEIFGDSNVISIAKLITNRKPDTVLSNCLDGNKIDYNLVPDEIKARVSTQLGDERKAITFFKNLIIEHSQHEIDDLELKLQDSLVPDHANNESWLQLLKTVERWATRKNEPSPDGRIFLEHIHEILSLGSKRTISQFFEVPGGYIPPVEEFHKEILERSTKPGCSVISGLPGMGKSTYLSFLTDQLIEKKTPVIRHHYYLSPHFIGDRIAFNNAARSLQSQIKSLYPLDFEGDKLDSQQLDTWVSRAADKAAESEEILVVIIDGLDHVYRERSDISQLEHLVNRIDPLKEKICLLYGTQPISDEYLPNSLLRSAPREKLWIDIPAMGLGAIKERIDFLVSIEEIDVVGENEHQRSEIVEISQAFLDISQGYPLHIIYSLNSLKLAGNKISRYDVERLPTCPEGDIHTYYENLWVSLSESAKEILLLIASADFLWPDETHLEFCFDDSLIFRNSFAEIQHLIEKRLSGITPFHSSLFVFLKRKGEFSDSKERLNQKSKAWIDRKRKTNHRVAS
;
A
#
# COMPACT_ATOMS: atom_id res chain seq x y z
N MET A 1 5.36 -4.37 19.95
CA MET A 1 6.34 -3.84 20.92
C MET A 1 7.70 -3.57 20.30
N CYS A 2 8.28 -4.46 19.48
CA CYS A 2 9.52 -4.15 18.73
C CYS A 2 9.40 -2.86 17.90
N ILE A 3 8.24 -2.68 17.25
CA ILE A 3 7.91 -1.47 16.49
C ILE A 3 7.89 -0.22 17.38
N HIS A 4 7.32 -0.31 18.58
CA HIS A 4 7.34 0.80 19.55
C HIS A 4 8.77 1.22 19.90
N MET A 5 9.66 0.26 20.12
CA MET A 5 11.06 0.54 20.43
C MET A 5 11.80 1.19 19.25
N LEU A 6 11.56 0.73 18.03
CA LEU A 6 12.11 1.34 16.81
C LEU A 6 11.62 2.78 16.63
N ILE A 7 10.35 3.05 16.92
CA ILE A 7 9.76 4.41 16.87
C ILE A 7 10.36 5.30 17.95
N ASN A 8 10.53 4.79 19.17
CA ASN A 8 11.18 5.55 20.23
C ASN A 8 12.63 5.89 19.85
N TRP A 9 13.35 4.97 19.22
CA TRP A 9 14.70 5.24 18.71
C TRP A 9 14.69 6.26 17.55
N PHE A 10 13.68 6.22 16.69
CA PHE A 10 13.49 7.25 15.67
C PHE A 10 13.29 8.66 16.27
N HIS A 11 12.54 8.78 17.36
CA HIS A 11 12.36 10.05 18.07
C HIS A 11 13.55 10.46 18.94
N ASP A 12 14.38 9.50 19.34
CA ASP A 12 15.60 9.72 20.14
C ASP A 12 16.83 9.07 19.45
N PRO A 13 17.33 9.67 18.36
CA PRO A 13 18.37 9.09 17.49
C PRO A 13 19.65 8.65 18.20
N GLU A 14 20.02 9.35 19.27
CA GLU A 14 21.27 9.14 20.01
C GLU A 14 21.19 7.97 20.99
N LYS A 15 20.00 7.37 21.16
CA LYS A 15 19.78 6.35 22.19
C LYS A 15 20.52 5.04 21.94
N TYR A 16 20.51 4.56 20.69
CA TYR A 16 21.08 3.27 20.31
C TYR A 16 22.02 3.40 19.11
N GLN A 17 22.99 2.51 19.04
CA GLN A 17 23.83 2.31 17.86
C GLN A 17 23.20 1.31 16.90
N TRP A 18 22.63 0.22 17.44
CA TRP A 18 21.91 -0.80 16.67
C TRP A 18 20.90 -1.56 17.53
N MET A 19 19.90 -2.13 16.88
CA MET A 19 18.94 -3.06 17.46
C MET A 19 18.93 -4.40 16.71
N CYS A 20 18.51 -5.49 17.35
CA CYS A 20 18.36 -6.81 16.75
C CYS A 20 17.07 -7.46 17.25
N ILE A 21 16.36 -8.17 16.37
CA ILE A 21 15.12 -8.90 16.67
C ILE A 21 15.41 -10.39 16.45
N GLU A 22 14.95 -11.26 17.34
CA GLU A 22 15.34 -12.68 17.39
C GLU A 22 15.31 -13.38 16.02
N GLY A 23 16.47 -13.87 15.57
CA GLY A 23 16.67 -14.49 14.25
C GLY A 23 18.12 -14.90 13.97
N ASN A 24 19.10 -14.27 14.64
CA ASN A 24 20.52 -14.51 14.39
C ASN A 24 21.24 -15.29 15.49
N LYS A 25 21.56 -16.54 15.18
CA LYS A 25 22.39 -17.43 16.01
C LYS A 25 23.90 -17.16 15.92
N GLU A 26 24.32 -16.13 15.19
CA GLU A 26 25.75 -15.89 14.89
C GLU A 26 26.16 -14.41 15.05
N LEU A 27 25.61 -13.69 16.04
CA LEU A 27 26.34 -12.55 16.59
C LEU A 27 27.49 -13.14 17.43
N GLY A 28 28.73 -12.94 17.00
CA GLY A 28 29.93 -13.50 17.60
C GLY A 28 29.85 -13.61 19.13
N ASN A 29 30.06 -14.83 19.64
CA ASN A 29 30.00 -15.23 21.07
C ASN A 29 28.70 -14.92 21.85
N ILE A 30 27.68 -14.31 21.25
CA ILE A 30 26.43 -13.94 21.92
C ILE A 30 25.31 -14.87 21.46
N LYS A 31 25.06 -15.93 22.23
CA LYS A 31 23.85 -16.74 22.14
C LYS A 31 22.84 -16.20 23.16
N SER A 32 22.11 -15.14 22.82
CA SER A 32 20.96 -14.72 23.61
C SER A 32 19.67 -15.04 22.86
N LEU A 33 18.66 -15.47 23.62
CA LEU A 33 17.33 -15.81 23.16
C LEU A 33 16.31 -14.75 23.64
N ASP A 34 16.65 -13.48 23.49
CA ASP A 34 15.76 -12.35 23.79
C ASP A 34 15.01 -11.90 22.53
N ASP A 35 13.76 -11.45 22.69
CA ASP A 35 12.93 -11.05 21.54
C ASP A 35 13.49 -9.79 20.85
N VAL A 36 14.09 -8.86 21.63
CA VAL A 36 14.77 -7.65 21.13
C VAL A 36 16.02 -7.35 21.96
N ILE A 37 17.14 -7.09 21.28
CA ILE A 37 18.40 -6.64 21.87
C ILE A 37 18.72 -5.24 21.34
N CYS A 38 19.04 -4.30 22.22
CA CYS A 38 19.50 -2.96 21.84
C CYS A 38 20.92 -2.72 22.34
N PHE A 39 21.76 -2.10 21.53
CA PHE A 39 23.08 -1.64 21.94
C PHE A 39 23.07 -0.12 22.04
N THR A 40 23.24 0.38 23.26
CA THR A 40 23.19 1.81 23.59
C THR A 40 24.39 2.56 23.06
N ALA A 41 24.27 3.89 22.93
CA ALA A 41 25.39 4.74 22.57
C ALA A 41 26.56 4.66 23.59
N SER A 42 26.27 4.39 24.87
CA SER A 42 27.27 4.20 25.93
C SER A 42 28.02 2.86 25.84
N GLY A 43 27.64 1.97 24.92
CA GLY A 43 28.29 0.67 24.73
C GLY A 43 27.75 -0.42 25.64
N GLU A 44 26.54 -0.25 26.18
CA GLU A 44 25.84 -1.21 27.04
C GLU A 44 24.69 -1.90 26.27
N TYR A 45 24.33 -3.12 26.68
CA TYR A 45 23.21 -3.89 26.16
C TYR A 45 21.94 -3.67 26.98
N GLU A 46 20.82 -3.48 26.28
CA GLU A 46 19.48 -3.57 26.84
C GLU A 46 18.76 -4.79 26.25
N LEU A 47 18.26 -5.67 27.13
CA LEU A 47 17.61 -6.92 26.78
C LEU A 47 16.11 -6.82 27.06
N TYR A 48 15.29 -7.13 26.05
CA TYR A 48 13.84 -7.02 26.14
C TYR A 48 13.17 -8.33 25.73
N GLN A 49 12.36 -8.85 26.65
CA GLN A 49 11.49 -9.98 26.41
C GLN A 49 10.04 -9.50 26.37
N VAL A 50 9.31 -9.86 25.32
CA VAL A 50 7.93 -9.45 25.06
C VAL A 50 7.02 -10.68 25.11
N LYS A 51 6.08 -10.71 26.07
CA LYS A 51 5.12 -11.82 26.22
C LYS A 51 3.70 -11.30 26.39
N PHE A 52 2.96 -11.21 25.28
CA PHE A 52 1.58 -10.75 25.29
C PHE A 52 0.61 -11.93 25.21
N THR A 53 -0.59 -11.70 25.71
CA THR A 53 -1.71 -12.63 25.71
C THR A 53 -2.89 -12.01 24.94
N ILE A 54 -3.80 -12.86 24.51
CA ILE A 54 -4.97 -12.45 23.71
C ILE A 54 -6.04 -11.72 24.51
N ASP A 55 -6.04 -11.88 25.84
CA ASP A 55 -7.03 -11.28 26.74
C ASP A 55 -6.41 -11.19 28.13
N SER A 56 -6.11 -9.96 28.56
CA SER A 56 -5.51 -9.67 29.86
C SER A 56 -6.47 -9.79 31.05
N GLY A 57 -7.78 -9.92 30.77
CA GLY A 57 -8.85 -10.05 31.76
C GLY A 57 -9.10 -11.49 32.21
N ARG A 58 -8.56 -12.49 31.50
CA ARG A 58 -8.71 -13.90 31.85
C ARG A 58 -7.86 -14.30 33.05
N ASP A 59 -8.50 -14.95 34.02
CA ASP A 59 -7.83 -15.39 35.26
C ASP A 59 -6.73 -16.44 35.01
N ASP A 60 -6.88 -17.30 34.00
CA ASP A 60 -5.87 -18.30 33.64
C ASP A 60 -4.66 -17.72 32.88
N LEU A 61 -4.71 -16.42 32.54
CA LEU A 61 -3.66 -15.68 31.83
C LEU A 61 -3.01 -14.61 32.71
N ARG A 62 -3.17 -14.69 34.04
CA ARG A 62 -2.49 -13.79 34.97
C ARG A 62 -0.97 -13.95 34.91
N LEU A 63 -0.29 -12.90 35.36
CA LEU A 63 1.13 -12.91 35.66
C LEU A 63 1.29 -13.47 37.07
N ASP A 64 1.64 -14.74 37.18
CA ASP A 64 1.85 -15.45 38.44
C ASP A 64 3.17 -16.24 38.42
N PHE A 65 3.59 -16.73 39.59
CA PHE A 65 4.81 -17.52 39.70
C PHE A 65 4.71 -18.88 39.00
N ASP A 66 3.52 -19.44 38.86
CA ASP A 66 3.34 -20.71 38.14
C ASP A 66 3.65 -20.56 36.66
N TRP A 67 3.24 -19.46 36.04
CA TRP A 67 3.57 -19.09 34.67
C TRP A 67 5.07 -18.85 34.48
N LEU A 68 5.71 -18.11 35.39
CA LEU A 68 7.16 -17.85 35.35
C LEU A 68 7.98 -19.14 35.50
N LEU A 69 7.54 -20.05 36.37
CA LEU A 69 8.23 -21.30 36.72
C LEU A 69 7.84 -22.49 35.83
N LYS A 70 6.88 -22.32 34.92
CA LYS A 70 6.35 -23.41 34.10
C LYS A 70 7.42 -23.96 33.16
N LYS A 71 7.70 -25.26 33.27
CA LYS A 71 8.62 -25.97 32.37
C LYS A 71 7.86 -26.60 31.19
N LYS A 72 8.50 -26.60 30.01
CA LYS A 72 8.07 -27.43 28.88
C LYS A 72 8.55 -28.88 29.10
N PRO A 73 7.89 -29.92 28.54
CA PRO A 73 8.24 -31.34 28.77
C PRO A 73 9.71 -31.72 28.48
N LYS A 74 10.41 -30.95 27.62
CA LYS A 74 11.84 -31.11 27.31
C LYS A 74 12.59 -29.76 27.35
N GLY A 75 12.12 -28.79 28.13
CA GLY A 75 12.67 -27.42 28.12
C GLY A 75 12.81 -26.80 29.50
N THR A 76 13.48 -25.65 29.54
CA THR A 76 13.63 -24.80 30.73
C THR A 76 12.37 -23.95 30.97
N SER A 77 12.22 -23.43 32.19
CA SER A 77 11.26 -22.37 32.48
C SER A 77 11.70 -21.04 31.90
N LEU A 78 10.82 -20.04 31.95
CA LEU A 78 11.15 -18.68 31.51
C LEU A 78 12.30 -18.10 32.34
N ILE A 79 12.23 -18.24 33.67
CA ILE A 79 13.26 -17.69 34.55
C ILE A 79 14.60 -18.42 34.41
N GLU A 80 14.60 -19.74 34.16
CA GLU A 80 15.83 -20.50 33.92
C GLU A 80 16.54 -20.01 32.65
N LYS A 81 15.76 -19.76 31.60
CA LYS A 81 16.27 -19.25 30.34
C LYS A 81 16.83 -17.84 30.51
N TRP A 82 16.05 -16.91 31.08
CA TRP A 82 16.45 -15.52 31.27
C TRP A 82 17.62 -15.37 32.23
N SER A 83 17.70 -16.19 33.28
CA SER A 83 18.83 -16.16 34.20
C SER A 83 20.11 -16.60 33.53
N ALA A 84 20.05 -17.62 32.66
CA ALA A 84 21.21 -18.03 31.87
C ALA A 84 21.64 -16.94 30.88
N ASP A 85 20.69 -16.27 30.23
CA ASP A 85 20.97 -15.13 29.34
C ASP A 85 21.66 -13.99 30.11
N LEU A 86 21.15 -13.60 31.28
CA LEU A 86 21.78 -12.58 32.13
C LEU A 86 23.18 -12.96 32.63
N GLU A 87 23.43 -14.24 32.92
CA GLU A 87 24.75 -14.73 33.34
C GLU A 87 25.78 -14.63 32.20
N ILE A 88 25.39 -14.91 30.95
CA ILE A 88 26.29 -14.83 29.77
C ILE A 88 26.87 -13.43 29.60
N PHE A 89 26.09 -12.39 29.90
CA PHE A 89 26.52 -11.00 29.79
C PHE A 89 27.05 -10.41 31.12
N GLY A 90 26.74 -11.05 32.25
CA GLY A 90 26.94 -10.54 33.61
C GLY A 90 28.40 -10.39 34.06
N ASP A 91 29.33 -11.15 33.48
CA ASP A 91 30.75 -11.10 33.86
C ASP A 91 31.49 -9.86 33.33
N SER A 92 30.85 -9.04 32.49
CA SER A 92 31.51 -7.93 31.79
C SER A 92 30.95 -6.53 32.10
N ASN A 93 29.96 -6.39 32.99
CA ASN A 93 29.30 -5.11 33.32
C ASN A 93 28.68 -4.39 32.10
N VAL A 94 28.31 -5.13 31.05
CA VAL A 94 27.84 -4.54 29.79
C VAL A 94 26.31 -4.47 29.71
N ILE A 95 25.52 -5.11 30.59
CA ILE A 95 24.05 -4.94 30.59
C ILE A 95 23.66 -3.74 31.44
N SER A 96 22.97 -2.77 30.84
CA SER A 96 22.34 -1.66 31.57
C SER A 96 20.89 -1.98 31.98
N ILE A 97 20.15 -2.74 31.16
CA ILE A 97 18.72 -3.01 31.37
C ILE A 97 18.35 -4.44 30.93
N ALA A 98 17.53 -5.11 31.74
CA ALA A 98 16.82 -6.33 31.35
C ALA A 98 15.34 -6.23 31.72
N LYS A 99 14.44 -6.29 30.72
CA LYS A 99 13.00 -6.11 30.93
C LYS A 99 12.15 -7.25 30.37
N LEU A 100 11.14 -7.64 31.14
CA LEU A 100 9.96 -8.36 30.68
C LEU A 100 8.82 -7.37 30.46
N ILE A 101 8.30 -7.30 29.24
CA ILE A 101 7.13 -6.49 28.86
C ILE A 101 5.95 -7.42 28.57
N THR A 102 4.84 -7.22 29.27
CA THR A 102 3.64 -8.07 29.14
C THR A 102 2.34 -7.32 29.38
N ASN A 103 1.26 -7.70 28.67
CA ASN A 103 -0.10 -7.23 28.99
C ASN A 103 -0.77 -8.03 30.12
N ARG A 104 -0.13 -9.09 30.65
CA ARG A 104 -0.67 -9.85 31.78
C ARG A 104 -0.77 -8.98 33.03
N LYS A 105 -1.82 -9.21 33.84
CA LYS A 105 -2.01 -8.55 35.13
C LYS A 105 -1.47 -9.44 36.26
N PRO A 106 -0.70 -8.90 37.21
CA PRO A 106 -0.18 -9.67 38.34
C PRO A 106 -1.34 -10.25 39.15
N ASP A 107 -1.18 -11.49 39.60
CA ASP A 107 -2.06 -12.06 40.62
C ASP A 107 -1.77 -11.45 42.00
N THR A 108 -2.61 -11.75 43.00
CA THR A 108 -2.46 -11.16 44.33
C THR A 108 -1.12 -11.49 44.97
N VAL A 109 -0.59 -12.71 44.74
CA VAL A 109 0.67 -13.14 45.32
C VAL A 109 1.84 -12.36 44.71
N LEU A 110 1.93 -12.30 43.38
CA LEU A 110 3.00 -11.59 42.71
C LEU A 110 2.91 -10.08 42.93
N SER A 111 1.69 -9.51 42.93
CA SER A 111 1.45 -8.10 43.24
C SER A 111 2.00 -7.69 44.61
N ASN A 112 1.87 -8.54 45.62
CA ASN A 112 2.43 -8.28 46.96
C ASN A 112 3.96 -8.41 47.02
N CYS A 113 4.58 -9.03 46.01
CA CYS A 113 6.02 -9.19 45.94
C CYS A 113 6.71 -8.10 45.08
N LEU A 114 5.94 -7.21 44.45
CA LEU A 114 6.48 -6.16 43.60
C LEU A 114 6.89 -4.93 44.42
N ASP A 115 8.15 -4.53 44.28
CA ASP A 115 8.65 -3.21 44.66
C ASP A 115 8.87 -2.39 43.38
N GLY A 116 7.92 -1.51 43.08
CA GLY A 116 7.82 -0.86 41.77
C GLY A 116 7.64 -1.88 40.65
N ASN A 117 8.60 -1.93 39.71
CA ASN A 117 8.59 -2.87 38.59
C ASN A 117 9.54 -4.06 38.82
N LYS A 118 9.97 -4.36 40.05
CA LYS A 118 10.88 -5.47 40.35
C LYS A 118 10.28 -6.37 41.41
N ILE A 119 10.62 -7.66 41.37
CA ILE A 119 10.22 -8.59 42.43
C ILE A 119 11.21 -8.47 43.59
N ASP A 120 10.74 -8.07 44.77
CA ASP A 120 11.52 -8.19 45.99
C ASP A 120 11.47 -9.64 46.47
N TYR A 121 12.60 -10.34 46.29
CA TYR A 121 12.73 -11.73 46.70
C TYR A 121 12.39 -11.97 48.17
N ASN A 122 12.58 -10.98 49.06
CA ASN A 122 12.27 -11.13 50.47
C ASN A 122 10.77 -11.31 50.73
N LEU A 123 9.93 -10.67 49.92
CA LEU A 123 8.48 -10.70 50.02
C LEU A 123 7.87 -11.98 49.41
N VAL A 124 8.66 -12.76 48.66
CA VAL A 124 8.21 -14.00 48.04
C VAL A 124 7.91 -15.07 49.10
N PRO A 125 6.75 -15.76 49.05
CA PRO A 125 6.43 -16.84 49.98
C PRO A 125 7.46 -17.98 49.96
N ASP A 126 7.73 -18.60 51.11
CA ASP A 126 8.78 -19.62 51.27
C ASP A 126 8.59 -20.84 50.35
N GLU A 127 7.34 -21.25 50.09
CA GLU A 127 7.02 -22.32 49.16
C GLU A 127 7.48 -21.99 47.72
N ILE A 128 7.34 -20.73 47.31
CA ILE A 128 7.75 -20.25 45.99
C ILE A 128 9.26 -20.02 45.95
N LYS A 129 9.87 -19.50 47.02
CA LYS A 129 11.33 -19.34 47.14
C LYS A 129 12.08 -20.65 46.90
N ALA A 130 11.58 -21.75 47.47
CA ALA A 130 12.16 -23.08 47.26
C ALA A 130 12.12 -23.50 45.78
N ARG A 131 11.00 -23.25 45.08
CA ARG A 131 10.84 -23.56 43.66
C ARG A 131 11.74 -22.70 42.77
N VAL A 132 11.80 -21.39 43.05
CA VAL A 132 12.66 -20.44 42.34
C VAL A 132 14.13 -20.83 42.52
N SER A 133 14.59 -21.03 43.76
CA SER A 133 15.98 -21.38 44.06
C SER A 133 16.38 -22.70 43.42
N THR A 134 15.47 -23.69 43.38
CA THR A 134 15.72 -24.97 42.69
C THR A 134 15.94 -24.79 41.20
N GLN A 135 15.22 -23.86 40.56
CA GLN A 135 15.32 -23.60 39.13
C GLN A 135 16.53 -22.72 38.78
N LEU A 136 16.79 -21.68 39.56
CA LEU A 136 17.90 -20.74 39.34
C LEU A 136 19.24 -21.21 39.92
N GLY A 137 19.25 -22.37 40.58
CA GLY A 137 20.43 -23.03 41.15
C GLY A 137 20.63 -22.76 42.64
N ASP A 138 20.57 -21.50 43.07
CA ASP A 138 20.65 -21.14 44.48
C ASP A 138 19.91 -19.82 44.81
N GLU A 139 19.77 -19.53 46.10
CA GLU A 139 19.08 -18.35 46.61
C GLU A 139 19.79 -17.04 46.25
N ARG A 140 21.13 -17.00 46.22
CA ARG A 140 21.88 -15.78 45.89
C ARG A 140 21.70 -15.41 44.43
N LYS A 141 21.68 -16.41 43.54
CA LYS A 141 21.36 -16.25 42.12
C LYS A 141 19.95 -15.73 41.93
N ALA A 142 18.97 -16.30 42.64
CA ALA A 142 17.58 -15.85 42.57
C ALA A 142 17.41 -14.37 42.99
N ILE A 143 18.07 -13.96 44.08
CA ILE A 143 18.06 -12.56 44.54
C ILE A 143 18.68 -11.64 43.48
N THR A 144 19.84 -12.03 42.93
CA THR A 144 20.56 -11.23 41.93
C THR A 144 19.75 -11.09 40.64
N PHE A 145 19.12 -12.18 40.20
CA PHE A 145 18.24 -12.22 39.03
C PHE A 145 17.08 -11.24 39.16
N PHE A 146 16.28 -11.34 40.22
CA PHE A 146 15.11 -10.48 40.39
C PHE A 146 15.46 -9.02 40.70
N LYS A 147 16.63 -8.76 41.27
CA LYS A 147 17.14 -7.39 41.42
C LYS A 147 17.45 -6.73 40.07
N ASN A 148 17.84 -7.51 39.07
CA ASN A 148 18.24 -6.99 37.76
C ASN A 148 17.09 -7.01 36.74
N LEU A 149 16.13 -7.93 36.86
CA LEU A 149 14.97 -8.02 35.98
C LEU A 149 13.89 -6.98 36.33
N ILE A 150 13.52 -6.15 35.35
CA ILE A 150 12.39 -5.23 35.43
C ILE A 150 11.17 -5.89 34.76
N ILE A 151 10.00 -5.82 35.38
CA ILE A 151 8.75 -6.36 34.86
C ILE A 151 7.79 -5.19 34.59
N GLU A 152 7.62 -4.85 33.32
CA GLU A 152 6.60 -3.92 32.85
C GLU A 152 5.34 -4.72 32.47
N HIS A 153 4.41 -4.79 33.42
CA HIS A 153 3.18 -5.56 33.30
C HIS A 153 1.98 -4.67 32.93
N SER A 154 0.82 -5.31 32.72
CA SER A 154 -0.47 -4.63 32.50
C SER A 154 -0.46 -3.61 31.36
N GLN A 155 0.34 -3.87 30.33
CA GLN A 155 0.34 -3.10 29.09
C GLN A 155 -1.03 -3.18 28.39
N HIS A 156 -1.33 -2.19 27.56
CA HIS A 156 -2.54 -2.19 26.71
C HIS A 156 -2.55 -3.38 25.75
N GLU A 157 -3.74 -3.71 25.24
CA GLU A 157 -3.88 -4.73 24.21
C GLU A 157 -3.23 -4.28 22.89
N ILE A 158 -2.89 -5.26 22.04
CA ILE A 158 -2.04 -5.04 20.86
C ILE A 158 -2.69 -4.06 19.88
N ASP A 159 -4.01 -4.15 19.69
CA ASP A 159 -4.75 -3.33 18.72
C ASP A 159 -4.76 -1.84 19.13
N ASP A 160 -4.94 -1.54 20.42
CA ASP A 160 -4.89 -0.17 20.96
C ASP A 160 -3.49 0.44 20.88
N LEU A 161 -2.46 -0.40 21.00
CA LEU A 161 -1.07 0.03 20.90
C LEU A 161 -0.70 0.36 19.45
N GLU A 162 -1.16 -0.44 18.47
CA GLU A 162 -0.87 -0.20 17.06
C GLU A 162 -1.39 1.16 16.59
N LEU A 163 -2.64 1.51 16.93
CA LEU A 163 -3.24 2.79 16.60
C LEU A 163 -2.45 3.97 17.20
N LYS A 164 -2.06 3.88 18.46
CA LYS A 164 -1.24 4.93 19.12
C LYS A 164 0.13 5.11 18.46
N LEU A 165 0.75 4.01 18.03
CA LEU A 165 2.05 4.06 17.34
C LEU A 165 1.90 4.64 15.94
N GLN A 166 0.85 4.28 15.23
CA GLN A 166 0.52 4.85 13.94
C GLN A 166 0.33 6.37 14.06
N ASP A 167 -0.49 6.84 15.01
CA ASP A 167 -0.75 8.27 15.25
C ASP A 167 0.53 9.05 15.61
N SER A 168 1.54 8.40 16.19
CA SER A 168 2.82 9.04 16.54
C SER A 168 3.75 9.28 15.33
N LEU A 169 3.53 8.57 14.23
CA LEU A 169 4.33 8.67 13.01
C LEU A 169 3.55 9.25 11.82
N VAL A 170 2.26 8.97 11.72
CA VAL A 170 1.39 9.38 10.61
C VAL A 170 0.49 10.52 11.08
N PRO A 171 0.44 11.66 10.37
CA PRO A 171 1.07 11.94 9.08
C PRO A 171 2.45 12.62 9.17
N ASP A 172 2.92 12.96 10.37
CA ASP A 172 4.00 13.93 10.57
C ASP A 172 5.39 13.45 10.08
N HIS A 173 5.64 12.15 10.12
CA HIS A 173 6.94 11.53 9.81
C HIS A 173 6.86 10.38 8.80
N ALA A 174 5.65 9.90 8.48
CA ALA A 174 5.37 8.83 7.54
C ALA A 174 3.96 8.97 6.94
N ASN A 175 3.69 8.21 5.88
CA ASN A 175 2.33 7.99 5.39
C ASN A 175 1.90 6.54 5.68
N ASN A 176 0.63 6.20 5.44
CA ASN A 176 0.11 4.86 5.72
C ASN A 176 0.82 3.75 4.91
N GLU A 177 1.37 4.05 3.73
CA GLU A 177 2.16 3.08 2.94
C GLU A 177 3.50 2.79 3.63
N SER A 178 4.20 3.82 4.10
CA SER A 178 5.40 3.68 4.92
C SER A 178 5.14 3.00 6.26
N TRP A 179 3.98 3.24 6.87
CA TRP A 179 3.56 2.54 8.08
C TRP A 179 3.43 1.03 7.82
N LEU A 180 2.68 0.64 6.79
CA LEU A 180 2.53 -0.77 6.42
C LEU A 180 3.86 -1.40 5.98
N GLN A 181 4.71 -0.64 5.29
CA GLN A 181 6.05 -1.07 4.91
C GLN A 181 6.94 -1.30 6.15
N LEU A 182 6.84 -0.44 7.17
CA LEU A 182 7.51 -0.63 8.45
C LEU A 182 7.02 -1.91 9.13
N LEU A 183 5.70 -2.12 9.24
CA LEU A 183 5.13 -3.35 9.84
C LEU A 183 5.68 -4.59 9.15
N LYS A 184 5.60 -4.66 7.81
CA LYS A 184 6.02 -5.79 7.00
C LYS A 184 7.54 -6.02 7.02
N THR A 185 8.32 -4.94 7.10
CA THR A 185 9.78 -5.02 7.16
C THR A 185 10.24 -5.50 8.53
N VAL A 186 9.60 -5.04 9.61
CA VAL A 186 9.86 -5.54 10.97
C VAL A 186 9.44 -7.01 11.10
N GLU A 187 8.31 -7.40 10.51
CA GLU A 187 7.91 -8.82 10.43
C GLU A 187 8.95 -9.66 9.68
N ARG A 188 9.51 -9.14 8.57
CA ARG A 188 10.59 -9.79 7.83
C ARG A 188 11.86 -9.93 8.66
N TRP A 189 12.27 -8.88 9.37
CA TRP A 189 13.43 -8.91 10.29
C TRP A 189 13.23 -9.92 11.43
N ALA A 190 12.01 -10.08 11.92
CA ALA A 190 11.68 -11.04 12.98
C ALA A 190 11.58 -12.50 12.48
N THR A 191 11.31 -12.73 11.20
CA THR A 191 11.03 -14.08 10.65
C THR A 191 12.18 -14.66 9.83
N ARG A 192 13.11 -13.84 9.34
CA ARG A 192 14.22 -14.26 8.49
C ARG A 192 15.56 -14.02 9.18
N LYS A 193 16.49 -14.97 9.03
CA LYS A 193 17.84 -14.85 9.56
C LYS A 193 18.64 -13.81 8.77
N ASN A 194 19.57 -13.12 9.45
CA ASN A 194 20.48 -12.15 8.85
C ASN A 194 19.77 -11.01 8.10
N GLU A 195 18.57 -10.64 8.55
CA GLU A 195 17.77 -9.58 7.93
C GLU A 195 17.53 -8.48 8.98
N PRO A 196 17.92 -7.23 8.72
CA PRO A 196 18.51 -6.73 7.48
C PRO A 196 19.91 -7.31 7.21
N SER A 197 20.24 -7.49 5.92
CA SER A 197 21.54 -8.01 5.50
C SER A 197 22.67 -7.07 5.92
N PRO A 198 23.86 -7.59 6.30
CA PRO A 198 24.27 -9.00 6.30
C PRO A 198 24.14 -9.71 7.66
N ASP A 199 23.92 -9.00 8.76
CA ASP A 199 24.12 -9.49 10.13
C ASP A 199 22.92 -9.30 11.07
N GLY A 200 21.76 -8.93 10.51
CA GLY A 200 20.51 -8.76 11.27
C GLY A 200 20.48 -7.54 12.18
N ARG A 201 21.47 -6.62 12.06
CA ARG A 201 21.49 -5.38 12.83
C ARG A 201 20.67 -4.29 12.16
N ILE A 202 19.66 -3.83 12.87
CA ILE A 202 18.84 -2.69 12.48
C ILE A 202 19.59 -1.43 12.92
N PHE A 203 19.97 -0.60 11.95
CA PHE A 203 20.52 0.73 12.15
C PHE A 203 19.42 1.79 11.97
N LEU A 204 19.62 2.97 12.56
CA LEU A 204 18.69 4.09 12.42
C LEU A 204 18.46 4.47 10.94
N GLU A 205 19.49 4.33 10.11
CA GLU A 205 19.44 4.53 8.66
C GLU A 205 18.37 3.65 7.99
N HIS A 206 18.23 2.39 8.38
CA HIS A 206 17.20 1.49 7.84
C HIS A 206 15.79 1.98 8.18
N ILE A 207 15.59 2.55 9.37
CA ILE A 207 14.31 3.13 9.80
C ILE A 207 14.03 4.38 8.97
N HIS A 208 15.02 5.26 8.78
CA HIS A 208 14.90 6.43 7.93
C HIS A 208 14.59 6.07 6.47
N GLU A 209 15.22 5.05 5.89
CA GLU A 209 14.91 4.61 4.52
C GLU A 209 13.45 4.18 4.36
N ILE A 210 12.94 3.36 5.27
CA ILE A 210 11.54 2.88 5.25
C ILE A 210 10.54 4.02 5.41
N LEU A 211 10.81 4.96 6.33
CA LEU A 211 9.92 6.09 6.60
C LEU A 211 10.06 7.20 5.55
N SER A 212 11.25 7.41 4.98
CA SER A 212 11.52 8.42 3.95
C SER A 212 10.96 8.07 2.58
N LEU A 213 10.74 6.78 2.30
CA LEU A 213 10.01 6.33 1.11
C LEU A 213 8.57 6.89 1.04
N GLY A 214 7.97 7.23 2.18
CA GLY A 214 6.64 7.83 2.27
C GLY A 214 6.60 9.30 2.65
N SER A 215 7.56 9.81 3.44
CA SER A 215 7.57 11.23 3.87
C SER A 215 8.19 12.20 2.86
N LYS A 216 8.94 11.72 1.86
CA LYS A 216 9.41 12.56 0.74
C LYS A 216 8.45 12.64 -0.44
N ARG A 217 7.34 11.92 -0.40
CA ARG A 217 6.38 11.92 -1.51
C ARG A 217 5.23 12.87 -1.19
N THR A 218 5.20 13.97 -1.93
CA THR A 218 3.94 14.49 -2.48
C THR A 218 2.98 13.33 -2.72
N ILE A 219 1.68 13.50 -2.45
CA ILE A 219 0.65 12.52 -2.84
C ILE A 219 1.03 11.99 -4.23
N SER A 220 1.34 10.70 -4.36
CA SER A 220 1.86 10.16 -5.61
C SER A 220 0.87 10.50 -6.73
N GLN A 221 1.28 11.39 -7.62
CA GLN A 221 0.55 11.72 -8.84
C GLN A 221 0.91 10.75 -9.97
N PHE A 222 1.84 9.82 -9.70
CA PHE A 222 2.33 8.85 -10.64
C PHE A 222 1.22 7.85 -10.96
N PHE A 223 0.82 7.83 -12.22
CA PHE A 223 0.04 6.76 -12.81
C PHE A 223 0.92 6.17 -13.90
N GLU A 224 1.23 4.88 -13.78
CA GLU A 224 2.23 4.20 -14.61
C GLU A 224 1.89 4.32 -16.10
N VAL A 225 2.86 4.83 -16.87
CA VAL A 225 2.81 4.83 -18.34
C VAL A 225 3.50 3.54 -18.80
N PRO A 226 2.79 2.61 -19.47
CA PRO A 226 3.39 1.37 -19.94
C PRO A 226 4.54 1.65 -20.91
N GLY A 227 5.59 0.82 -20.87
CA GLY A 227 6.64 0.89 -21.89
C GLY A 227 6.09 0.68 -23.30
N GLY A 228 6.67 1.38 -24.28
CA GLY A 228 6.17 1.40 -25.66
C GLY A 228 4.83 2.15 -25.83
N TYR A 229 4.40 2.91 -24.82
CA TYR A 229 3.20 3.74 -24.96
C TYR A 229 3.47 4.91 -25.92
N ILE A 230 2.55 5.06 -26.89
CA ILE A 230 2.42 6.27 -27.69
C ILE A 230 0.96 6.74 -27.62
N PRO A 231 0.69 8.03 -27.91
CA PRO A 231 -0.66 8.56 -27.91
C PRO A 231 -1.62 7.73 -28.80
N PRO A 232 -2.92 7.66 -28.44
CA PRO A 232 -3.87 6.83 -29.17
C PRO A 232 -3.94 7.17 -30.67
N VAL A 233 -3.90 8.47 -30.98
CA VAL A 233 -3.93 9.04 -32.34
C VAL A 233 -3.05 10.30 -32.37
N GLU A 234 -2.27 10.48 -33.44
CA GLU A 234 -1.29 11.57 -33.54
C GLU A 234 -1.94 12.95 -33.62
N GLU A 235 -3.04 13.07 -34.36
CA GLU A 235 -3.81 14.32 -34.52
C GLU A 235 -4.35 14.82 -33.18
N PHE A 236 -4.92 13.93 -32.37
CA PHE A 236 -5.38 14.24 -31.02
C PHE A 236 -4.22 14.75 -30.14
N HIS A 237 -3.07 14.08 -30.20
CA HIS A 237 -1.92 14.50 -29.41
C HIS A 237 -1.39 15.87 -29.82
N LYS A 238 -1.33 16.16 -31.13
CA LYS A 238 -0.95 17.48 -31.64
C LYS A 238 -1.92 18.56 -31.16
N GLU A 239 -3.22 18.31 -31.21
CA GLU A 239 -4.23 19.26 -30.72
C GLU A 239 -4.03 19.59 -29.23
N ILE A 240 -3.81 18.57 -28.38
CA ILE A 240 -3.59 18.80 -26.95
C ILE A 240 -2.28 19.54 -26.68
N LEU A 241 -1.20 19.21 -27.41
CA LEU A 241 0.06 19.94 -27.32
C LEU A 241 -0.09 21.41 -27.73
N GLU A 242 -0.84 21.69 -28.79
CA GLU A 242 -1.14 23.08 -29.19
C GLU A 242 -1.92 23.81 -28.10
N ARG A 243 -2.91 23.16 -27.49
CA ARG A 243 -3.68 23.73 -26.36
C ARG A 243 -2.79 23.96 -25.13
N SER A 244 -1.81 23.09 -24.87
CA SER A 244 -0.89 23.25 -23.72
C SER A 244 0.09 24.41 -23.85
N THR A 245 0.21 25.03 -25.04
CA THR A 245 1.06 26.22 -25.25
C THR A 245 0.35 27.55 -25.01
N LYS A 246 -0.95 27.54 -24.75
CA LYS A 246 -1.78 28.76 -24.66
C LYS A 246 -2.59 28.80 -23.38
N PRO A 247 -2.86 30.00 -22.82
CA PRO A 247 -3.78 30.11 -21.72
C PRO A 247 -5.17 29.65 -22.13
N GLY A 248 -5.87 29.01 -21.20
CA GLY A 248 -7.23 28.56 -21.40
C GLY A 248 -7.58 27.38 -20.51
N CYS A 249 -8.78 26.87 -20.73
CA CYS A 249 -9.31 25.73 -20.00
C CYS A 249 -9.82 24.69 -21.01
N SER A 250 -9.46 23.43 -20.85
CA SER A 250 -9.97 22.31 -21.65
C SER A 250 -10.23 21.09 -20.77
N VAL A 251 -11.21 20.28 -21.18
CA VAL A 251 -11.58 19.04 -20.49
C VAL A 251 -11.33 17.86 -21.42
N ILE A 252 -10.55 16.91 -20.95
CA ILE A 252 -10.36 15.61 -21.60
C ILE A 252 -11.31 14.62 -20.94
N SER A 253 -12.30 14.18 -21.71
CA SER A 253 -13.31 13.21 -21.33
C SER A 253 -12.95 11.84 -21.90
N GLY A 254 -13.39 10.76 -21.26
CA GLY A 254 -13.18 9.41 -21.77
C GLY A 254 -13.87 8.35 -20.95
N LEU A 255 -14.40 7.32 -21.61
CA LEU A 255 -15.03 6.17 -20.98
C LEU A 255 -14.06 5.45 -20.01
N PRO A 256 -14.57 4.73 -18.98
CA PRO A 256 -13.73 4.03 -18.03
C PRO A 256 -12.77 3.04 -18.71
N GLY A 257 -11.45 3.20 -18.53
CA GLY A 257 -10.46 2.31 -19.15
C GLY A 257 -10.01 2.72 -20.57
N MET A 258 -10.43 3.89 -21.08
CA MET A 258 -9.92 4.47 -22.33
C MET A 258 -8.49 5.03 -22.24
N GLY A 259 -7.80 4.85 -21.13
CA GLY A 259 -6.41 5.30 -20.97
C GLY A 259 -6.26 6.80 -20.74
N LYS A 260 -7.30 7.52 -20.29
CA LYS A 260 -7.23 8.96 -19.97
C LYS A 260 -6.10 9.30 -19.00
N SER A 261 -6.05 8.63 -17.85
CA SER A 261 -5.03 8.91 -16.83
C SER A 261 -3.63 8.51 -17.29
N THR A 262 -3.52 7.46 -18.13
CA THR A 262 -2.28 7.08 -18.82
C THR A 262 -1.82 8.19 -19.76
N TYR A 263 -2.71 8.72 -20.59
CA TYR A 263 -2.41 9.80 -21.53
C TYR A 263 -2.01 11.09 -20.80
N LEU A 264 -2.72 11.47 -19.75
CA LEU A 264 -2.38 12.67 -18.96
C LEU A 264 -1.05 12.51 -18.22
N SER A 265 -0.69 11.31 -17.77
CA SER A 265 0.66 11.02 -17.27
C SER A 265 1.71 11.21 -18.36
N PHE A 266 1.51 10.56 -19.51
CA PHE A 266 2.43 10.66 -20.63
C PHE A 266 2.63 12.11 -21.10
N LEU A 267 1.54 12.89 -21.16
CA LEU A 267 1.59 14.32 -21.48
C LEU A 267 2.42 15.09 -20.43
N THR A 268 2.25 14.77 -19.14
CA THR A 268 3.05 15.39 -18.06
C THR A 268 4.54 15.12 -18.28
N ASP A 269 4.91 13.86 -18.54
CA ASP A 269 6.30 13.46 -18.75
C ASP A 269 6.90 14.17 -19.99
N GLN A 270 6.16 14.22 -21.10
CA GLN A 270 6.60 14.95 -22.29
C GLN A 270 6.76 16.46 -22.07
N LEU A 271 5.87 17.09 -21.29
CA LEU A 271 5.98 18.52 -20.97
C LEU A 271 7.23 18.79 -20.11
N ILE A 272 7.51 17.92 -19.15
CA ILE A 272 8.73 17.99 -18.32
C ILE A 272 9.98 17.84 -19.21
N GLU A 273 10.01 16.86 -20.12
CA GLU A 273 11.11 16.67 -21.06
C GLU A 273 11.36 17.89 -21.96
N LYS A 274 10.27 18.54 -22.40
CA LYS A 274 10.31 19.80 -23.16
C LYS A 274 10.62 21.03 -22.30
N LYS A 275 10.78 20.86 -20.98
CA LYS A 275 11.00 21.92 -19.98
C LYS A 275 9.84 22.90 -19.83
N THR A 276 8.63 22.51 -20.26
CA THR A 276 7.43 23.28 -19.99
C THR A 276 7.02 23.05 -18.53
N PRO A 277 6.81 24.12 -17.73
CA PRO A 277 6.47 23.97 -16.32
C PRO A 277 5.07 23.37 -16.17
N VAL A 278 4.98 22.22 -15.50
CA VAL A 278 3.73 21.49 -15.31
C VAL A 278 3.56 21.04 -13.87
N ILE A 279 2.35 21.23 -13.33
CA ILE A 279 1.93 20.68 -12.03
C ILE A 279 0.65 19.86 -12.22
N ARG A 280 0.49 18.81 -11.41
CA ARG A 280 -0.63 17.87 -11.56
C ARG A 280 -1.25 17.49 -10.22
N HIS A 281 -2.57 17.29 -10.22
CA HIS A 281 -3.28 16.57 -9.16
C HIS A 281 -4.19 15.51 -9.75
N HIS A 282 -4.16 14.31 -9.17
CA HIS A 282 -4.93 13.16 -9.61
C HIS A 282 -5.78 12.61 -8.45
N TYR A 283 -7.10 12.67 -8.65
CA TYR A 283 -8.12 12.19 -7.73
C TYR A 283 -8.34 10.66 -7.76
N TYR A 284 -7.48 9.87 -8.41
CA TYR A 284 -7.64 8.41 -8.37
C TYR A 284 -7.46 7.89 -6.95
N LEU A 285 -8.51 7.20 -6.49
CA LEU A 285 -8.65 6.67 -5.15
C LEU A 285 -8.44 5.15 -5.22
N SER A 286 -7.33 4.68 -4.65
CA SER A 286 -7.33 3.32 -4.12
C SER A 286 -8.31 3.29 -2.94
N PRO A 287 -9.00 2.15 -2.68
CA PRO A 287 -9.99 2.02 -1.60
C PRO A 287 -9.48 2.44 -0.21
N HIS A 288 -8.16 2.55 -0.03
CA HIS A 288 -7.50 2.82 1.25
C HIS A 288 -7.24 4.31 1.52
N PHE A 289 -7.53 5.23 0.57
CA PHE A 289 -7.10 6.64 0.65
C PHE A 289 -8.19 7.68 0.32
N ILE A 290 -9.48 7.32 0.45
CA ILE A 290 -10.64 8.15 0.08
C ILE A 290 -10.64 9.53 0.77
N GLY A 291 -10.14 9.61 2.01
CA GLY A 291 -10.09 10.86 2.78
C GLY A 291 -9.08 11.89 2.26
N ASP A 292 -7.87 11.44 1.92
CA ASP A 292 -6.72 12.34 1.81
C ASP A 292 -6.61 13.04 0.45
N ARG A 293 -7.05 12.42 -0.65
CA ARG A 293 -6.95 13.02 -1.99
C ARG A 293 -8.12 13.95 -2.34
N ILE A 294 -9.28 13.75 -1.72
CA ILE A 294 -10.48 14.57 -1.95
C ILE A 294 -10.38 15.90 -1.19
N ALA A 295 -9.71 15.93 -0.04
CA ALA A 295 -9.60 17.12 0.78
C ALA A 295 -8.86 18.25 0.04
N PHE A 296 -9.50 19.43 -0.05
CA PHE A 296 -8.92 20.61 -0.70
C PHE A 296 -7.52 20.94 -0.15
N ASN A 297 -7.35 20.91 1.16
CA ASN A 297 -6.09 21.26 1.81
C ASN A 297 -4.93 20.40 1.32
N ASN A 298 -5.17 19.12 1.06
CA ASN A 298 -4.16 18.18 0.64
C ASN A 298 -3.83 18.34 -0.85
N ALA A 299 -4.86 18.51 -1.70
CA ALA A 299 -4.68 18.83 -3.12
C ALA A 299 -3.89 20.14 -3.31
N ALA A 300 -4.28 21.20 -2.58
CA ALA A 300 -3.61 22.49 -2.62
C ALA A 300 -2.15 22.42 -2.19
N ARG A 301 -1.86 21.77 -1.05
CA ARG A 301 -0.47 21.57 -0.58
C ARG A 301 0.36 20.74 -1.57
N SER A 302 -0.24 19.73 -2.21
CA SER A 302 0.44 18.92 -3.23
C SER A 302 0.84 19.78 -4.45
N LEU A 303 -0.05 20.63 -4.93
CA LEU A 303 0.24 21.55 -6.03
C LEU A 303 1.30 22.59 -5.64
N GLN A 304 1.20 23.18 -4.45
CA GLN A 304 2.20 24.13 -3.95
C GLN A 304 3.59 23.49 -3.79
N SER A 305 3.66 22.25 -3.31
CA SER A 305 4.93 21.53 -3.22
C SER A 305 5.56 21.32 -4.60
N GLN A 306 4.77 21.04 -5.64
CA GLN A 306 5.28 20.92 -7.01
C GLN A 306 5.77 22.26 -7.55
N ILE A 307 5.03 23.36 -7.30
CA ILE A 307 5.48 24.71 -7.64
C ILE A 307 6.83 25.02 -6.98
N LYS A 308 6.99 24.68 -5.70
CA LYS A 308 8.25 24.86 -4.97
C LYS A 308 9.41 24.08 -5.58
N SER A 309 9.15 22.88 -6.09
CA SER A 309 10.16 22.09 -6.81
C SER A 309 10.50 22.67 -8.19
N LEU A 310 9.52 23.26 -8.89
CA LEU A 310 9.74 23.91 -10.19
C LEU A 310 10.54 25.21 -10.05
N TYR A 311 10.27 25.98 -9.00
CA TYR A 311 10.90 27.29 -8.76
C TYR A 311 11.48 27.37 -7.33
N PRO A 312 12.55 26.63 -7.00
CA PRO A 312 13.06 26.54 -5.64
C PRO A 312 13.47 27.89 -5.06
N LEU A 313 14.19 28.69 -5.85
CA LEU A 313 14.72 30.00 -5.43
C LEU A 313 13.61 31.01 -5.13
N ASP A 314 12.48 30.93 -5.84
CA ASP A 314 11.37 31.86 -5.69
C ASP A 314 10.38 31.46 -4.57
N PHE A 315 10.46 30.23 -4.06
CA PHE A 315 9.49 29.69 -3.08
C PHE A 315 10.14 29.05 -1.83
N GLU A 316 11.47 29.13 -1.66
CA GLU A 316 12.21 28.48 -0.56
C GLU A 316 11.71 28.87 0.83
N GLY A 317 11.49 30.17 1.06
CA GLY A 317 11.04 30.74 2.35
C GLY A 317 9.54 30.63 2.61
N ASP A 318 8.76 30.22 1.62
CA ASP A 318 7.30 30.20 1.74
C ASP A 318 6.82 28.90 2.40
N LYS A 319 5.88 29.05 3.34
CA LYS A 319 5.19 27.93 4.00
C LYS A 319 4.03 27.45 3.13
N LEU A 320 3.85 26.14 3.07
CA LEU A 320 2.72 25.51 2.38
C LEU A 320 1.42 25.82 3.12
N ASP A 321 0.67 26.78 2.61
CA ASP A 321 -0.65 27.17 3.10
C ASP A 321 -1.69 27.00 1.99
N SER A 322 -2.60 26.04 2.16
CA SER A 322 -3.64 25.74 1.16
C SER A 322 -4.53 26.93 0.83
N GLN A 323 -4.66 27.89 1.75
CA GLN A 323 -5.45 29.11 1.54
C GLN A 323 -4.77 30.10 0.58
N GLN A 324 -3.50 29.91 0.23
CA GLN A 324 -2.73 30.77 -0.66
C GLN A 324 -2.52 30.14 -2.05
N LEU A 325 -3.23 29.06 -2.38
CA LEU A 325 -3.02 28.32 -3.63
C LEU A 325 -3.12 29.23 -4.87
N ASP A 326 -4.14 30.08 -4.95
CA ASP A 326 -4.36 31.02 -6.07
C ASP A 326 -3.16 31.97 -6.25
N THR A 327 -2.64 32.50 -5.15
CA THR A 327 -1.48 33.40 -5.16
C THR A 327 -0.21 32.66 -5.60
N TRP A 328 -0.02 31.42 -5.13
CA TRP A 328 1.10 30.58 -5.55
C TRP A 328 1.06 30.24 -7.04
N VAL A 329 -0.10 29.82 -7.54
CA VAL A 329 -0.28 29.49 -8.96
C VAL A 329 -0.12 30.73 -9.83
N SER A 330 -0.66 31.89 -9.44
CA SER A 330 -0.44 33.14 -10.20
C SER A 330 1.03 33.51 -10.25
N ARG A 331 1.76 33.45 -9.12
CA ARG A 331 3.17 33.80 -9.09
C ARG A 331 4.03 32.84 -9.92
N ALA A 332 3.71 31.54 -9.86
CA ALA A 332 4.35 30.53 -10.71
C ALA A 332 4.07 30.77 -12.20
N ALA A 333 2.84 31.18 -12.55
CA ALA A 333 2.49 31.55 -13.92
C ALA A 333 3.27 32.77 -14.41
N ASP A 334 3.42 33.80 -13.57
CA ASP A 334 4.22 34.98 -13.90
C ASP A 334 5.70 34.61 -14.11
N LYS A 335 6.24 33.67 -13.33
CA LYS A 335 7.60 33.12 -13.51
C LYS A 335 7.77 32.30 -14.79
N ALA A 336 6.76 31.51 -15.16
CA ALA A 336 6.76 30.81 -16.44
C ALA A 336 6.80 31.82 -17.61
N ALA A 337 5.98 32.87 -17.53
CA ALA A 337 5.90 33.90 -18.56
C ALA A 337 7.21 34.70 -18.73
N GLU A 338 7.99 34.91 -17.65
CA GLU A 338 9.34 35.51 -17.73
C GLU A 338 10.29 34.69 -18.64
N SER A 339 10.03 33.39 -18.80
CA SER A 339 10.82 32.48 -19.65
C SER A 339 10.13 32.17 -21.00
N GLU A 340 9.11 32.94 -21.39
CA GLU A 340 8.27 32.70 -22.58
C GLU A 340 7.54 31.34 -22.57
N GLU A 341 7.39 30.73 -21.38
CA GLU A 341 6.69 29.47 -21.17
C GLU A 341 5.32 29.70 -20.51
N ILE A 342 4.49 28.68 -20.51
CA ILE A 342 3.20 28.68 -19.81
C ILE A 342 3.15 27.61 -18.74
N LEU A 343 2.63 27.96 -17.57
CA LEU A 343 2.35 26.98 -16.52
C LEU A 343 1.14 26.14 -16.91
N VAL A 344 1.35 24.83 -17.05
CA VAL A 344 0.31 23.85 -17.29
C VAL A 344 -0.14 23.22 -15.97
N VAL A 345 -1.44 23.23 -15.71
CA VAL A 345 -2.06 22.66 -14.51
C VAL A 345 -3.02 21.55 -14.92
N ILE A 346 -2.72 20.32 -14.53
CA ILE A 346 -3.50 19.13 -14.88
C ILE A 346 -4.26 18.62 -13.65
N ILE A 347 -5.58 18.58 -13.71
CA ILE A 347 -6.43 18.04 -12.64
C ILE A 347 -7.21 16.83 -13.18
N ASP A 348 -6.78 15.62 -12.85
CA ASP A 348 -7.33 14.36 -13.37
C ASP A 348 -8.24 13.66 -12.36
N GLY A 349 -9.21 12.89 -12.86
CA GLY A 349 -10.09 12.04 -12.07
C GLY A 349 -11.25 12.76 -11.40
N LEU A 350 -11.80 13.84 -11.98
CA LEU A 350 -12.89 14.61 -11.38
C LEU A 350 -14.11 13.73 -11.01
N ASP A 351 -14.42 12.73 -11.84
CA ASP A 351 -15.53 11.80 -11.62
C ASP A 351 -15.37 10.93 -10.37
N HIS A 352 -14.15 10.73 -9.88
CA HIS A 352 -13.90 9.96 -8.65
C HIS A 352 -14.40 10.70 -7.41
N VAL A 353 -14.43 12.04 -7.41
CA VAL A 353 -14.89 12.83 -6.25
C VAL A 353 -16.36 12.51 -5.96
N TYR A 354 -17.22 12.62 -6.96
CA TYR A 354 -18.65 12.32 -6.81
C TYR A 354 -18.90 10.84 -6.52
N ARG A 355 -18.19 9.95 -7.22
CA ARG A 355 -18.37 8.49 -7.08
C ARG A 355 -18.16 8.01 -5.65
N GLU A 356 -17.24 8.64 -4.93
CA GLU A 356 -16.90 8.29 -3.55
C GLU A 356 -17.60 9.17 -2.50
N ARG A 357 -17.98 10.41 -2.85
CA ARG A 357 -18.74 11.32 -1.99
C ARG A 357 -19.84 12.00 -2.79
N SER A 358 -21.07 11.96 -2.29
CA SER A 358 -22.17 12.74 -2.86
C SER A 358 -21.94 14.25 -2.82
N ASP A 359 -21.05 14.73 -1.95
CA ASP A 359 -20.66 16.14 -1.82
C ASP A 359 -19.38 16.46 -2.60
N ILE A 360 -19.49 17.40 -3.55
CA ILE A 360 -18.38 17.91 -4.38
C ILE A 360 -17.78 19.23 -3.86
N SER A 361 -18.17 19.71 -2.68
CA SER A 361 -17.76 21.00 -2.10
C SER A 361 -16.23 21.21 -2.13
N GLN A 362 -15.45 20.18 -1.80
CA GLN A 362 -13.99 20.27 -1.79
C GLN A 362 -13.39 20.44 -3.19
N LEU A 363 -13.96 19.77 -4.19
CA LEU A 363 -13.58 19.96 -5.59
C LEU A 363 -13.98 21.35 -6.07
N GLU A 364 -15.18 21.80 -5.72
CA GLU A 364 -15.65 23.15 -6.04
C GLU A 364 -14.74 24.22 -5.43
N HIS A 365 -14.28 24.04 -4.19
CA HIS A 365 -13.28 24.92 -3.57
C HIS A 365 -11.95 24.96 -4.34
N LEU A 366 -11.44 23.80 -4.81
CA LEU A 366 -10.19 23.77 -5.59
C LEU A 366 -10.36 24.49 -6.93
N VAL A 367 -11.40 24.13 -7.69
CA VAL A 367 -11.66 24.69 -9.02
C VAL A 367 -11.89 26.20 -8.93
N ASN A 368 -12.66 26.68 -7.95
CA ASN A 368 -12.91 28.11 -7.77
C ASN A 368 -11.64 28.94 -7.46
N ARG A 369 -10.56 28.32 -7.00
CA ARG A 369 -9.27 28.99 -6.76
C ARG A 369 -8.38 29.04 -8.01
N ILE A 370 -8.41 28.01 -8.84
CA ILE A 370 -7.53 27.90 -10.02
C ILE A 370 -8.19 28.41 -11.31
N ASP A 371 -9.50 28.23 -11.47
CA ASP A 371 -10.25 28.59 -12.68
C ASP A 371 -10.18 30.08 -13.03
N PRO A 372 -10.20 31.04 -12.07
CA PRO A 372 -10.01 32.46 -12.36
C PRO A 372 -8.65 32.78 -13.02
N LEU A 373 -7.65 31.89 -12.92
CA LEU A 373 -6.33 32.09 -13.50
C LEU A 373 -6.21 31.60 -14.94
N LYS A 374 -7.27 31.02 -15.54
CA LYS A 374 -7.25 30.44 -16.90
C LYS A 374 -6.75 31.37 -18.02
N GLU A 375 -6.76 32.68 -17.83
CA GLU A 375 -6.22 33.65 -18.79
C GLU A 375 -4.68 33.77 -18.70
N LYS A 376 -4.06 33.22 -17.64
CA LYS A 376 -2.61 33.19 -17.40
C LYS A 376 -1.99 31.80 -17.50
N ILE A 377 -2.77 30.75 -17.28
CA ILE A 377 -2.29 29.36 -17.24
C ILE A 377 -3.06 28.48 -18.23
N CYS A 378 -2.47 27.34 -18.58
CA CYS A 378 -3.20 26.28 -19.28
C CYS A 378 -3.80 25.30 -18.26
N LEU A 379 -5.13 25.20 -18.21
CA LEU A 379 -5.85 24.27 -17.34
C LEU A 379 -6.38 23.09 -18.15
N LEU A 380 -5.96 21.88 -17.77
CA LEU A 380 -6.44 20.62 -18.34
C LEU A 380 -7.14 19.80 -17.26
N TYR A 381 -8.42 19.52 -17.45
CA TYR A 381 -9.20 18.68 -16.56
C TYR A 381 -9.41 17.30 -17.17
N GLY A 382 -9.26 16.23 -16.38
CA GLY A 382 -9.56 14.86 -16.77
C GLY A 382 -10.80 14.34 -16.06
N THR A 383 -11.80 13.84 -16.80
CA THR A 383 -13.00 13.24 -16.21
C THR A 383 -13.55 12.07 -17.04
N GLN A 384 -14.37 11.22 -16.44
CA GLN A 384 -15.29 10.35 -17.19
C GLN A 384 -16.57 11.13 -17.55
N PRO A 385 -17.36 10.65 -18.53
CA PRO A 385 -18.69 11.18 -18.80
C PRO A 385 -19.54 11.15 -17.53
N ILE A 386 -19.90 12.34 -17.05
CA ILE A 386 -20.65 12.56 -15.81
C ILE A 386 -21.66 13.69 -16.03
N SER A 387 -22.79 13.67 -15.32
CA SER A 387 -23.80 14.74 -15.37
C SER A 387 -23.24 16.06 -14.83
N ASP A 388 -23.74 17.19 -15.37
CA ASP A 388 -23.31 18.54 -15.00
C ASP A 388 -23.55 18.86 -13.52
N GLU A 389 -24.56 18.23 -12.91
CA GLU A 389 -24.88 18.39 -11.48
C GLU A 389 -23.76 17.91 -10.53
N TYR A 390 -22.83 17.09 -11.03
CA TYR A 390 -21.71 16.56 -10.27
C TYR A 390 -20.38 17.26 -10.58
N LEU A 391 -20.42 18.38 -11.31
CA LEU A 391 -19.24 19.17 -11.65
C LEU A 391 -19.36 20.59 -11.09
N PRO A 392 -18.24 21.26 -10.77
CA PRO A 392 -18.26 22.65 -10.34
C PRO A 392 -18.86 23.57 -11.40
N ASN A 393 -19.75 24.48 -10.99
CA ASN A 393 -20.39 25.44 -11.90
C ASN A 393 -19.38 26.37 -12.60
N SER A 394 -18.28 26.72 -11.93
CA SER A 394 -17.19 27.51 -12.50
C SER A 394 -16.54 26.81 -13.69
N LEU A 395 -16.24 25.50 -13.55
CA LEU A 395 -15.72 24.67 -14.64
C LEU A 395 -16.64 24.69 -15.86
N LEU A 396 -17.95 24.48 -15.66
CA LEU A 396 -18.91 24.45 -16.78
C LEU A 396 -19.01 25.80 -17.51
N ARG A 397 -18.84 26.92 -16.80
CA ARG A 397 -18.79 28.25 -17.42
C ARG A 397 -17.48 28.50 -18.15
N SER A 398 -16.37 28.00 -17.61
CA SER A 398 -15.03 28.23 -18.15
C SER A 398 -14.65 27.27 -19.28
N ALA A 399 -15.22 26.08 -19.28
CA ALA A 399 -15.10 25.08 -20.34
C ALA A 399 -16.48 24.48 -20.70
N PRO A 400 -17.28 25.17 -21.53
CA PRO A 400 -18.54 24.64 -22.05
C PRO A 400 -18.31 23.36 -22.87
N ARG A 401 -19.22 22.39 -22.72
CA ARG A 401 -19.13 21.04 -23.33
C ARG A 401 -18.99 21.08 -24.85
N GLU A 402 -19.68 22.00 -25.50
CA GLU A 402 -19.77 22.02 -26.96
C GLU A 402 -18.48 22.52 -27.64
N LYS A 403 -17.52 23.05 -26.87
CA LYS A 403 -16.35 23.74 -27.42
C LYS A 403 -15.02 23.26 -26.84
N LEU A 404 -14.99 23.03 -25.53
CA LEU A 404 -13.73 22.86 -24.80
C LEU A 404 -13.58 21.45 -24.21
N TRP A 405 -14.53 20.57 -24.47
CA TRP A 405 -14.45 19.16 -24.13
C TRP A 405 -13.99 18.35 -25.33
N ILE A 406 -13.04 17.47 -25.10
CA ILE A 406 -12.43 16.61 -26.11
C ILE A 406 -12.47 15.20 -25.57
N ASP A 407 -13.07 14.28 -26.31
CA ASP A 407 -13.04 12.88 -25.96
C ASP A 407 -11.70 12.27 -26.38
N ILE A 408 -11.07 11.54 -25.46
CA ILE A 408 -9.89 10.76 -25.78
C ILE A 408 -10.28 9.67 -26.78
N PRO A 409 -9.61 9.59 -27.95
CA PRO A 409 -9.94 8.59 -28.95
C PRO A 409 -9.46 7.20 -28.51
N ALA A 410 -10.05 6.17 -29.12
CA ALA A 410 -9.54 4.81 -29.05
C ALA A 410 -8.11 4.71 -29.62
N MET A 411 -7.37 3.68 -29.23
CA MET A 411 -6.04 3.42 -29.77
C MET A 411 -6.13 3.09 -31.27
N GLY A 412 -5.40 3.86 -32.07
CA GLY A 412 -5.19 3.54 -33.48
C GLY A 412 -4.21 2.38 -33.66
N LEU A 413 -4.18 1.84 -34.88
CA LEU A 413 -3.32 0.70 -35.24
C LEU A 413 -1.84 0.95 -34.89
N GLY A 414 -1.34 2.18 -35.08
CA GLY A 414 0.04 2.53 -34.74
C GLY A 414 0.34 2.37 -33.25
N ALA A 415 -0.56 2.82 -32.37
CA ALA A 415 -0.39 2.71 -30.92
C ALA A 415 -0.47 1.27 -30.44
N ILE A 416 -1.36 0.46 -31.03
CA ILE A 416 -1.44 -0.97 -30.74
C ILE A 416 -0.15 -1.66 -31.18
N LYS A 417 0.31 -1.39 -32.40
CA LYS A 417 1.53 -1.98 -32.95
C LYS A 417 2.76 -1.68 -32.11
N GLU A 418 2.98 -0.42 -31.73
CA GLU A 418 4.12 -0.04 -30.90
C GLU A 418 4.09 -0.76 -29.55
N ARG A 419 2.90 -0.91 -28.97
CA ARG A 419 2.71 -1.64 -27.72
C ARG A 419 3.06 -3.12 -27.86
N ILE A 420 2.62 -3.78 -28.95
CA ILE A 420 2.94 -5.20 -29.21
C ILE A 420 4.44 -5.35 -29.47
N ASP A 421 5.04 -4.50 -30.29
CA ASP A 421 6.47 -4.53 -30.63
C ASP A 421 7.33 -4.38 -29.37
N PHE A 422 6.98 -3.42 -28.50
CA PHE A 422 7.65 -3.25 -27.21
C PHE A 422 7.56 -4.51 -26.34
N LEU A 423 6.36 -5.11 -26.19
CA LEU A 423 6.17 -6.31 -25.39
C LEU A 423 6.96 -7.52 -25.92
N VAL A 424 7.10 -7.65 -27.24
CA VAL A 424 7.96 -8.66 -27.87
C VAL A 424 9.43 -8.37 -27.58
N SER A 425 9.84 -7.09 -27.68
CA SER A 425 11.25 -6.69 -27.49
C SER A 425 11.80 -6.95 -26.09
N ILE A 426 10.92 -6.93 -25.07
CA ILE A 426 11.28 -7.23 -23.67
C ILE A 426 10.95 -8.67 -23.26
N GLU A 427 10.63 -9.54 -24.23
CA GLU A 427 10.30 -10.95 -24.03
C GLU A 427 9.09 -11.19 -23.09
N GLU A 428 8.20 -10.21 -22.96
CA GLU A 428 6.96 -10.35 -22.19
C GLU A 428 5.87 -11.14 -22.94
N ILE A 429 5.93 -11.15 -24.27
CA ILE A 429 5.11 -11.99 -25.14
C ILE A 429 5.99 -12.62 -26.23
N ASP A 430 5.68 -13.84 -26.62
CA ASP A 430 6.32 -14.52 -27.75
C ASP A 430 5.32 -14.60 -28.92
N VAL A 431 5.80 -14.33 -30.13
CA VAL A 431 4.98 -14.27 -31.35
C VAL A 431 5.47 -15.34 -32.33
N VAL A 432 4.57 -15.89 -33.14
CA VAL A 432 4.92 -16.90 -34.14
C VAL A 432 5.85 -16.30 -35.21
N GLY A 433 6.83 -17.10 -35.65
CA GLY A 433 7.80 -16.73 -36.70
C GLY A 433 9.12 -16.15 -36.19
N GLU A 434 10.07 -15.97 -37.09
CA GLU A 434 11.40 -15.39 -36.82
C GLU A 434 11.70 -14.23 -37.77
N ASN A 435 12.48 -13.25 -37.31
CA ASN A 435 12.99 -12.13 -38.12
C ASN A 435 11.88 -11.38 -38.89
N GLU A 436 11.93 -11.34 -40.22
CA GLU A 436 10.94 -10.64 -41.04
C GLU A 436 9.52 -11.21 -40.90
N HIS A 437 9.38 -12.52 -40.68
CA HIS A 437 8.08 -13.14 -40.47
C HIS A 437 7.46 -12.68 -39.15
N GLN A 438 8.27 -12.53 -38.10
CA GLN A 438 7.82 -12.01 -36.81
C GLN A 438 7.31 -10.56 -36.92
N ARG A 439 7.99 -9.71 -37.71
CA ARG A 439 7.54 -8.33 -37.95
C ARG A 439 6.21 -8.26 -38.69
N SER A 440 6.01 -9.14 -39.67
CA SER A 440 4.71 -9.26 -40.36
C SER A 440 3.62 -9.73 -39.39
N GLU A 441 3.93 -10.73 -38.57
CA GLU A 441 2.98 -11.27 -37.58
C GLU A 441 2.57 -10.20 -36.55
N ILE A 442 3.49 -9.36 -36.07
CA ILE A 442 3.18 -8.24 -35.18
C ILE A 442 2.15 -7.29 -35.81
N VAL A 443 2.26 -7.00 -37.10
CA VAL A 443 1.29 -6.14 -37.82
C VAL A 443 -0.08 -6.82 -37.89
N GLU A 444 -0.11 -8.11 -38.21
CA GLU A 444 -1.36 -8.88 -38.29
C GLU A 444 -2.05 -9.03 -36.93
N ILE A 445 -1.28 -9.33 -35.88
CA ILE A 445 -1.75 -9.36 -34.49
C ILE A 445 -2.33 -8.01 -34.08
N SER A 446 -1.64 -6.91 -34.43
CA SER A 446 -2.10 -5.55 -34.10
C SER A 446 -3.43 -5.21 -34.79
N GLN A 447 -3.60 -5.64 -36.05
CA GLN A 447 -4.86 -5.49 -36.76
C GLN A 447 -5.97 -6.34 -36.12
N ALA A 448 -5.70 -7.60 -35.77
CA ALA A 448 -6.67 -8.45 -35.09
C ALA A 448 -7.10 -7.86 -33.74
N PHE A 449 -6.17 -7.29 -32.97
CA PHE A 449 -6.49 -6.57 -31.74
C PHE A 449 -7.39 -5.36 -31.99
N LEU A 450 -7.09 -4.56 -33.01
CA LEU A 450 -7.93 -3.42 -33.39
C LEU A 450 -9.35 -3.88 -33.74
N ASP A 451 -9.48 -4.95 -34.51
CA ASP A 451 -10.77 -5.47 -34.96
C ASP A 451 -11.64 -5.98 -33.80
N ILE A 452 -11.07 -6.78 -32.88
CA ILE A 452 -11.83 -7.32 -31.74
C ILE A 452 -12.11 -6.28 -30.66
N SER A 453 -11.26 -5.27 -30.50
CA SER A 453 -11.35 -4.30 -29.40
C SER A 453 -11.94 -2.96 -29.80
N GLN A 454 -12.02 -2.67 -31.11
CA GLN A 454 -12.28 -1.33 -31.65
C GLN A 454 -11.30 -0.27 -31.10
N GLY A 455 -10.08 -0.70 -30.73
CA GLY A 455 -9.04 0.14 -30.14
C GLY A 455 -9.23 0.44 -28.65
N TYR A 456 -10.13 -0.27 -27.95
CA TYR A 456 -10.39 -0.04 -26.53
C TYR A 456 -9.21 -0.53 -25.65
N PRO A 457 -8.45 0.36 -24.98
CA PRO A 457 -7.19 0.00 -24.33
C PRO A 457 -7.34 -1.07 -23.24
N LEU A 458 -8.36 -0.95 -22.39
CA LEU A 458 -8.58 -1.90 -21.30
C LEU A 458 -8.94 -3.30 -21.82
N HIS A 459 -9.67 -3.40 -22.93
CA HIS A 459 -9.95 -4.69 -23.58
C HIS A 459 -8.67 -5.32 -24.12
N ILE A 460 -7.82 -4.54 -24.79
CA ILE A 460 -6.52 -5.00 -25.29
C ILE A 460 -5.65 -5.54 -24.14
N ILE A 461 -5.64 -4.87 -22.99
CA ILE A 461 -4.92 -5.34 -21.80
C ILE A 461 -5.48 -6.68 -21.31
N TYR A 462 -6.79 -6.82 -21.17
CA TYR A 462 -7.41 -8.09 -20.76
C TYR A 462 -7.12 -9.23 -21.74
N SER A 463 -7.21 -8.95 -23.03
CA SER A 463 -6.88 -9.89 -24.10
C SER A 463 -5.40 -10.32 -24.05
N LEU A 464 -4.47 -9.37 -23.89
CA LEU A 464 -3.04 -9.66 -23.72
C LEU A 464 -2.78 -10.50 -22.47
N ASN A 465 -3.40 -10.17 -21.34
CA ASN A 465 -3.28 -10.96 -20.11
C ASN A 465 -3.79 -12.38 -20.31
N SER A 466 -4.93 -12.55 -20.99
CA SER A 466 -5.49 -13.87 -21.30
C SER A 466 -4.53 -14.70 -22.17
N LEU A 467 -3.92 -14.09 -23.18
CA LEU A 467 -2.96 -14.78 -24.06
C LEU A 467 -1.66 -15.14 -23.32
N LYS A 468 -1.15 -14.25 -22.47
CA LYS A 468 0.02 -14.52 -21.61
C LYS A 468 -0.21 -15.71 -20.69
N LEU A 469 -1.40 -15.82 -20.11
CA LEU A 469 -1.77 -16.94 -19.24
C LEU A 469 -1.85 -18.29 -19.99
N ALA A 470 -2.17 -18.26 -21.29
CA ALA A 470 -2.18 -19.47 -22.11
C ALA A 470 -0.76 -20.00 -22.41
N GLY A 471 0.28 -19.16 -22.25
CA GLY A 471 1.69 -19.57 -22.30
C GLY A 471 2.20 -20.02 -23.68
N ASN A 472 1.46 -19.76 -24.75
CA ASN A 472 1.82 -20.15 -26.12
C ASN A 472 2.34 -18.96 -26.93
N LYS A 473 3.07 -19.25 -28.02
CA LYS A 473 3.37 -18.24 -29.05
C LYS A 473 2.06 -17.69 -29.61
N ILE A 474 1.92 -16.38 -29.59
CA ILE A 474 0.73 -15.67 -30.05
C ILE A 474 0.78 -15.58 -31.57
N SER A 475 -0.32 -15.98 -32.21
CA SER A 475 -0.59 -15.69 -33.62
C SER A 475 -1.82 -14.80 -33.76
N ARG A 476 -2.02 -14.24 -34.95
CA ARG A 476 -3.26 -13.55 -35.33
C ARG A 476 -4.52 -14.35 -34.98
N TYR A 477 -4.53 -15.66 -35.27
CA TYR A 477 -5.70 -16.52 -35.05
C TYR A 477 -6.04 -16.70 -33.57
N ASP A 478 -5.05 -16.61 -32.68
CA ASP A 478 -5.29 -16.68 -31.24
C ASP A 478 -6.01 -15.42 -30.75
N VAL A 479 -5.66 -14.25 -31.30
CA VAL A 479 -6.34 -12.98 -31.01
C VAL A 479 -7.77 -13.01 -31.53
N GLU A 480 -8.00 -13.48 -32.77
CA GLU A 480 -9.33 -13.55 -33.38
C GLU A 480 -10.32 -14.46 -32.62
N ARG A 481 -9.83 -15.39 -31.78
CA ARG A 481 -10.65 -16.26 -30.93
C ARG A 481 -11.08 -15.63 -29.62
N LEU A 482 -10.50 -14.49 -29.25
CA LEU A 482 -10.84 -13.81 -27.99
C LEU A 482 -12.22 -13.16 -28.08
N PRO A 483 -12.90 -12.96 -26.93
CA PRO A 483 -14.16 -12.25 -26.90
C PRO A 483 -14.02 -10.83 -27.45
N THR A 484 -14.94 -10.42 -28.31
CA THR A 484 -14.95 -9.07 -28.87
C THR A 484 -15.44 -8.04 -27.83
N CYS A 485 -15.12 -6.77 -28.07
CA CYS A 485 -15.63 -5.59 -27.37
C CYS A 485 -16.62 -4.87 -28.31
N PRO A 486 -17.90 -5.26 -28.35
CA PRO A 486 -18.86 -4.65 -29.25
C PRO A 486 -18.99 -3.16 -28.95
N GLU A 487 -19.15 -2.36 -30.01
CA GLU A 487 -19.38 -0.91 -29.93
C GLU A 487 -18.26 -0.10 -29.26
N GLY A 488 -17.13 -0.73 -28.92
CA GLY A 488 -16.08 -0.08 -28.14
C GLY A 488 -16.55 0.32 -26.73
N ASP A 489 -17.39 -0.50 -26.10
CA ASP A 489 -17.83 -0.30 -24.71
C ASP A 489 -17.41 -1.47 -23.82
N ILE A 490 -16.61 -1.16 -22.80
CA ILE A 490 -16.16 -2.15 -21.82
C ILE A 490 -17.32 -2.77 -21.04
N HIS A 491 -18.44 -2.07 -20.86
CA HIS A 491 -19.61 -2.62 -20.20
C HIS A 491 -20.19 -3.79 -21.01
N THR A 492 -20.28 -3.66 -22.33
CA THR A 492 -20.76 -4.74 -23.21
C THR A 492 -19.81 -5.93 -23.19
N TYR A 493 -18.49 -5.69 -23.14
CA TYR A 493 -17.51 -6.75 -22.92
C TYR A 493 -17.75 -7.48 -21.58
N TYR A 494 -17.96 -6.74 -20.48
CA TYR A 494 -18.24 -7.36 -19.18
C TYR A 494 -19.56 -8.15 -19.17
N GLU A 495 -20.61 -7.67 -19.85
CA GLU A 495 -21.86 -8.42 -20.00
C GLU A 495 -21.65 -9.75 -20.73
N ASN A 496 -20.96 -9.72 -21.87
CA ASN A 496 -20.67 -10.92 -22.65
C ASN A 496 -19.81 -11.90 -21.84
N LEU A 497 -18.78 -11.41 -21.16
CA LEU A 497 -17.93 -12.21 -20.31
C LEU A 497 -18.75 -12.82 -19.16
N TRP A 498 -19.55 -12.01 -18.47
CA TRP A 498 -20.41 -12.45 -17.36
C TRP A 498 -21.33 -13.59 -17.78
N VAL A 499 -21.94 -13.54 -18.96
CA VAL A 499 -22.79 -14.63 -19.47
C VAL A 499 -22.00 -15.92 -19.70
N SER A 500 -20.74 -15.82 -20.13
CA SER A 500 -19.89 -16.98 -20.42
C SER A 500 -19.24 -17.63 -19.19
N LEU A 501 -19.10 -16.91 -18.08
CA LEU A 501 -18.44 -17.39 -16.87
C LEU A 501 -19.25 -18.47 -16.16
N SER A 502 -18.56 -19.45 -15.57
CA SER A 502 -19.17 -20.41 -14.65
C SER A 502 -19.75 -19.72 -13.41
N GLU A 503 -20.78 -20.33 -12.80
CA GLU A 503 -21.39 -19.78 -11.58
C GLU A 503 -20.39 -19.63 -10.43
N SER A 504 -19.41 -20.54 -10.35
CA SER A 504 -18.31 -20.46 -9.38
C SER A 504 -17.37 -19.30 -9.70
N ALA A 505 -17.05 -19.03 -10.97
CA ALA A 505 -16.24 -17.88 -11.37
C ALA A 505 -16.94 -16.54 -11.06
N LYS A 506 -18.25 -16.46 -11.32
CA LYS A 506 -19.08 -15.32 -10.90
C LYS A 506 -19.04 -15.13 -9.39
N GLU A 507 -19.19 -16.20 -8.62
CA GLU A 507 -19.15 -16.12 -7.16
C GLU A 507 -17.78 -15.62 -6.64
N ILE A 508 -16.67 -16.04 -7.25
CA ILE A 508 -15.34 -15.54 -6.91
C ILE A 508 -15.23 -14.03 -7.18
N LEU A 509 -15.68 -13.55 -8.35
CA LEU A 509 -15.67 -12.11 -8.66
C LEU A 509 -16.52 -11.30 -7.68
N LEU A 510 -17.71 -11.79 -7.33
CA LEU A 510 -18.57 -11.13 -6.35
C LEU A 510 -17.95 -11.15 -4.95
N LEU A 511 -17.26 -12.23 -4.56
CA LEU A 511 -16.53 -12.32 -3.29
C LEU A 511 -15.41 -11.27 -3.20
N ILE A 512 -14.62 -11.12 -4.28
CA ILE A 512 -13.58 -10.08 -4.36
C ILE A 512 -14.23 -8.69 -4.30
N ALA A 513 -15.37 -8.48 -4.94
CA ALA A 513 -16.09 -7.19 -4.95
C ALA A 513 -16.83 -6.84 -3.66
N SER A 514 -17.17 -7.84 -2.85
CA SER A 514 -17.89 -7.67 -1.59
C SER A 514 -16.95 -7.41 -0.40
N ALA A 515 -15.66 -7.72 -0.52
CA ALA A 515 -14.71 -7.55 0.58
C ALA A 515 -14.29 -6.08 0.72
N ASP A 516 -14.34 -5.56 1.95
CA ASP A 516 -13.81 -4.23 2.30
C ASP A 516 -12.28 -4.24 2.52
N PHE A 517 -11.61 -5.33 2.14
CA PHE A 517 -10.17 -5.56 2.24
C PHE A 517 -9.66 -6.30 1.00
N LEU A 518 -8.34 -6.28 0.78
CA LEU A 518 -7.70 -7.04 -0.30
C LEU A 518 -7.36 -8.46 0.15
N TRP A 519 -7.71 -9.44 -0.68
CA TRP A 519 -7.37 -10.83 -0.42
C TRP A 519 -5.86 -11.06 -0.61
N PRO A 520 -5.12 -11.63 0.36
CA PRO A 520 -3.66 -11.69 0.26
C PRO A 520 -3.14 -12.42 -0.98
N ASP A 521 -3.75 -13.56 -1.32
CA ASP A 521 -3.44 -14.34 -2.51
C ASP A 521 -4.59 -15.29 -2.86
N GLU A 522 -4.38 -16.09 -3.91
CA GLU A 522 -5.37 -17.03 -4.45
C GLU A 522 -5.69 -18.17 -3.48
N THR A 523 -4.72 -18.61 -2.67
CA THR A 523 -4.96 -19.67 -1.66
C THR A 523 -5.92 -19.17 -0.59
N HIS A 524 -5.89 -17.87 -0.28
CA HIS A 524 -6.80 -17.26 0.68
C HIS A 524 -8.23 -17.19 0.15
N LEU A 525 -8.40 -16.94 -1.15
CA LEU A 525 -9.70 -17.05 -1.81
C LEU A 525 -10.19 -18.50 -1.85
N GLU A 526 -9.31 -19.44 -2.21
CA GLU A 526 -9.60 -20.88 -2.31
C GLU A 526 -10.24 -21.43 -1.02
N PHE A 527 -9.77 -20.97 0.15
CA PHE A 527 -10.34 -21.37 1.46
C PHE A 527 -11.83 -21.03 1.65
N CYS A 528 -12.39 -20.13 0.83
CA CYS A 528 -13.80 -19.77 0.88
C CYS A 528 -14.70 -20.70 0.06
N PHE A 529 -14.11 -21.69 -0.62
CA PHE A 529 -14.78 -22.65 -1.48
C PHE A 529 -14.47 -24.08 -1.03
N ASP A 530 -15.47 -24.96 -1.14
CA ASP A 530 -15.35 -26.33 -0.64
C ASP A 530 -14.55 -27.25 -1.58
N ASP A 531 -14.54 -26.95 -2.88
CA ASP A 531 -13.86 -27.74 -3.92
C ASP A 531 -12.72 -26.93 -4.55
N SER A 532 -11.49 -27.37 -4.22
CA SER A 532 -10.24 -26.79 -4.71
C SER A 532 -10.08 -26.88 -6.24
N LEU A 533 -10.53 -27.97 -6.87
CA LEU A 533 -10.40 -28.15 -8.31
C LEU A 533 -11.37 -27.24 -9.06
N ILE A 534 -12.62 -27.15 -8.60
CA ILE A 534 -13.61 -26.23 -9.15
C ILE A 534 -13.13 -24.79 -8.98
N PHE A 535 -12.63 -24.43 -7.79
CA PHE A 535 -12.08 -23.10 -7.54
C PHE A 535 -10.98 -22.75 -8.53
N ARG A 536 -9.97 -23.62 -8.73
CA ARG A 536 -8.85 -23.34 -9.63
C ARG A 536 -9.29 -23.15 -11.07
N ASN A 537 -10.19 -24.00 -11.56
CA ASN A 537 -10.74 -23.88 -12.92
C ASN A 537 -11.52 -22.57 -13.07
N SER A 538 -12.38 -22.23 -12.11
CA SER A 538 -13.15 -21.00 -12.11
C SER A 538 -12.31 -19.74 -11.92
N PHE A 539 -11.24 -19.82 -11.13
CA PHE A 539 -10.29 -18.72 -10.94
C PHE A 539 -9.51 -18.44 -12.23
N ALA A 540 -9.12 -19.50 -12.96
CA ALA A 540 -8.46 -19.36 -14.26
C ALA A 540 -9.34 -18.62 -15.29
N GLU A 541 -10.67 -18.80 -15.26
CA GLU A 541 -11.60 -18.07 -16.14
C GLU A 541 -11.54 -16.54 -15.95
N ILE A 542 -11.23 -16.07 -14.74
CA ILE A 542 -11.28 -14.64 -14.38
C ILE A 542 -9.90 -14.02 -14.14
N GLN A 543 -8.83 -14.83 -14.17
CA GLN A 543 -7.49 -14.41 -13.79
C GLN A 543 -6.97 -13.23 -14.63
N HIS A 544 -7.36 -13.14 -15.90
CA HIS A 544 -6.98 -12.06 -16.81
C HIS A 544 -7.57 -10.68 -16.44
N LEU A 545 -8.64 -10.66 -15.63
CA LEU A 545 -9.30 -9.44 -15.14
C LEU A 545 -8.67 -8.87 -13.87
N ILE A 546 -7.80 -9.65 -13.24
CA ILE A 546 -7.32 -9.47 -11.87
C ILE A 546 -5.81 -9.20 -11.90
N GLU A 547 -5.36 -8.40 -10.96
CA GLU A 547 -3.96 -8.12 -10.71
C GLU A 547 -3.55 -8.63 -9.32
N LYS A 548 -2.42 -9.34 -9.27
CA LYS A 548 -1.81 -9.81 -8.01
C LYS A 548 -0.76 -8.81 -7.57
N ARG A 549 -1.07 -7.99 -6.56
CA ARG A 549 -0.14 -7.02 -5.97
C ARG A 549 0.41 -7.53 -4.64
N LEU A 550 1.47 -6.90 -4.13
CA LEU A 550 2.00 -7.18 -2.79
C LEU A 550 0.97 -6.93 -1.66
N SER A 551 0.00 -6.06 -1.92
CA SER A 551 -1.13 -5.75 -1.03
C SER A 551 -2.27 -6.76 -1.14
N GLY A 552 -2.21 -7.67 -2.12
CA GLY A 552 -3.25 -8.66 -2.38
C GLY A 552 -3.83 -8.57 -3.79
N ILE A 553 -4.86 -9.38 -3.98
CA ILE A 553 -5.65 -9.52 -5.20
C ILE A 553 -6.60 -8.33 -5.32
N THR A 554 -6.53 -7.65 -6.46
CA THR A 554 -7.43 -6.56 -6.84
C THR A 554 -7.86 -6.75 -8.29
N PRO A 555 -9.05 -6.27 -8.71
CA PRO A 555 -9.31 -6.07 -10.12
C PRO A 555 -8.24 -5.18 -10.74
N PHE A 556 -7.89 -5.46 -11.99
CA PHE A 556 -6.98 -4.62 -12.75
C PHE A 556 -7.54 -3.19 -12.93
N HIS A 557 -8.85 -3.06 -13.11
CA HIS A 557 -9.51 -1.76 -13.28
C HIS A 557 -10.81 -1.67 -12.48
N SER A 558 -11.08 -0.49 -11.89
CA SER A 558 -12.21 -0.26 -10.98
C SER A 558 -13.58 -0.33 -11.66
N SER A 559 -13.65 -0.17 -12.99
CA SER A 559 -14.90 -0.35 -13.75
C SER A 559 -15.50 -1.74 -13.56
N LEU A 560 -14.68 -2.78 -13.34
CA LEU A 560 -15.18 -4.13 -13.07
C LEU A 560 -15.95 -4.17 -11.75
N PHE A 561 -15.45 -3.53 -10.69
CA PHE A 561 -16.19 -3.45 -9.43
C PHE A 561 -17.50 -2.68 -9.57
N VAL A 562 -17.49 -1.56 -10.30
CA VAL A 562 -18.71 -0.78 -10.55
C VAL A 562 -19.73 -1.62 -11.31
N PHE A 563 -19.29 -2.38 -12.30
CA PHE A 563 -20.14 -3.32 -13.04
C PHE A 563 -20.73 -4.39 -12.12
N LEU A 564 -19.91 -5.09 -11.34
CA LEU A 564 -20.35 -6.16 -10.43
C LEU A 564 -21.33 -5.66 -9.38
N LYS A 565 -21.08 -4.49 -8.77
CA LYS A 565 -21.96 -3.91 -7.73
C LYS A 565 -23.34 -3.50 -8.25
N ARG A 566 -23.49 -3.30 -9.56
CA ARG A 566 -24.79 -2.98 -10.20
C ARG A 566 -25.64 -4.20 -10.52
N LYS A 567 -25.08 -5.42 -10.43
CA LYS A 567 -25.81 -6.67 -10.67
C LYS A 567 -26.76 -6.97 -9.51
N GLY A 568 -27.97 -7.44 -9.81
CA GLY A 568 -28.94 -7.84 -8.79
C GLY A 568 -28.39 -8.96 -7.91
N GLU A 569 -27.67 -9.90 -8.53
CA GLU A 569 -27.00 -11.03 -7.90
C GLU A 569 -25.97 -10.62 -6.84
N PHE A 570 -25.36 -9.44 -6.98
CA PHE A 570 -24.48 -8.88 -5.95
C PHE A 570 -25.27 -8.53 -4.68
N SER A 571 -26.41 -7.85 -4.83
CA SER A 571 -27.29 -7.51 -3.70
C SER A 571 -27.78 -8.76 -2.98
N ASP A 572 -28.22 -9.77 -3.74
CA ASP A 572 -28.78 -11.02 -3.21
C ASP A 572 -27.71 -11.90 -2.54
N SER A 573 -26.47 -11.88 -3.05
CA SER A 573 -25.38 -12.71 -2.53
C SER A 573 -24.55 -12.05 -1.45
N LYS A 574 -24.67 -10.72 -1.24
CA LYS A 574 -23.81 -9.92 -0.36
C LYS A 574 -23.69 -10.48 1.05
N GLU A 575 -24.81 -10.84 1.68
CA GLU A 575 -24.81 -11.35 3.05
C GLU A 575 -24.07 -12.70 3.15
N ARG A 576 -24.34 -13.61 2.21
CA ARG A 576 -23.67 -14.91 2.11
C ARG A 576 -22.15 -14.75 1.90
N LEU A 577 -21.74 -13.85 1.01
CA LEU A 577 -20.34 -13.58 0.71
C LEU A 577 -19.62 -12.97 1.91
N ASN A 578 -20.25 -12.03 2.63
CA ASN A 578 -19.71 -11.47 3.85
C ASN A 578 -19.55 -12.53 4.96
N GLN A 579 -20.45 -13.51 5.06
CA GLN A 579 -20.29 -14.64 5.96
C GLN A 579 -19.07 -15.51 5.60
N LYS A 580 -18.84 -15.79 4.30
CA LYS A 580 -17.63 -16.48 3.82
C LYS A 580 -16.35 -15.73 4.21
N SER A 581 -16.31 -14.42 3.94
CA SER A 581 -15.18 -13.56 4.32
C SER A 581 -14.93 -13.56 5.82
N LYS A 582 -16.00 -13.44 6.63
CA LYS A 582 -15.90 -13.47 8.11
C LYS A 582 -15.37 -14.81 8.62
N ALA A 583 -15.87 -15.93 8.10
CA ALA A 583 -15.42 -17.26 8.48
C ALA A 583 -13.92 -17.46 8.19
N TRP A 584 -13.44 -16.92 7.07
CA TRP A 584 -12.01 -16.90 6.73
C TRP A 584 -11.19 -16.06 7.73
N ILE A 585 -11.63 -14.83 8.03
CA ILE A 585 -10.96 -13.95 9.03
C ILE A 585 -10.87 -14.65 10.39
N ASP A 586 -11.97 -15.21 10.87
CA ASP A 586 -12.05 -15.87 12.17
C ASP A 586 -11.16 -17.13 12.24
N ARG A 587 -11.05 -17.89 11.15
CA ARG A 587 -10.13 -19.03 11.07
C ARG A 587 -8.67 -18.60 11.01
N LYS A 588 -8.32 -17.53 10.30
CA LYS A 588 -6.94 -17.00 10.29
C LYS A 588 -6.51 -16.50 11.66
N ARG A 589 -7.40 -15.81 12.39
CA ARG A 589 -7.20 -15.46 13.81
C ARG A 589 -6.87 -16.69 14.66
N LYS A 590 -7.60 -17.79 14.49
CA LYS A 590 -7.36 -19.07 15.19
C LYS A 590 -6.08 -19.82 14.75
N THR A 591 -5.66 -19.68 13.49
CA THR A 591 -4.48 -20.40 12.96
C THR A 591 -3.18 -19.74 13.41
N ASN A 592 -3.15 -18.40 13.49
CA ASN A 592 -2.06 -17.66 14.12
C ASN A 592 -1.90 -17.99 15.61
N HIS A 593 -2.97 -18.47 16.27
CA HIS A 593 -2.89 -18.97 17.65
C HIS A 593 -2.25 -20.38 17.78
N ARG A 594 -2.23 -21.21 16.73
CA ARG A 594 -1.62 -22.56 16.77
C ARG A 594 -0.13 -22.57 16.45
N VAL A 595 0.37 -21.55 15.77
CA VAL A 595 1.82 -21.38 15.53
C VAL A 595 2.51 -20.69 16.71
N ALA A 596 1.72 -20.00 17.56
CA ALA A 596 2.18 -19.33 18.78
C ALA A 596 2.03 -20.17 20.08
N SER A 597 1.61 -21.43 19.99
CA SER A 597 1.59 -22.40 21.10
C SER A 597 2.75 -23.39 20.97
#